data_AF-A0A7S4R025-F1
#
_entry.id   AF-A0A7S4R025-F1
#
_cell.length_a   1.000
_cell.length_b   1.000
_cell.length_c   1.000
_cell.angle_alpha   90.00
_cell.angle_beta   90.00
_cell.angle_gamma   90.00
#
_symmetry.space_group_name_H-M   'P 1'
#
loop_
_entity.id
_entity.type
_entity.pdbx_description
1 polymer ?
#
loop_
_entity_poly.entity_id
_entity_poly.type
_entity_poly.pdbx_seq_one_letter_code
_entity_poly.pdbx_strand_id
1 'polypeptide(L)'
;MLGNDPVQGLSLNPFESFLFASRIERTQNESKVKFSSDILPLSPAPGSKSAPLDVALIFPGAGGPDALTDELERNLRSVASGDSDVSSIVKTFDWSENRGSVLTAAFDGEAVGEAVAKSILESLKDGGELRSIHSIGVSVGAFAANEMARTIYQRTRDRKST
;
A
#
# COMPACT_ATOMS: atom_id res chain seq x y z
N MET A 1 -16.81 -4.07 -15.99
CA MET A 1 -15.66 -3.18 -15.81
C MET A 1 -16.18 -1.75 -15.74
N LEU A 2 -16.41 -1.25 -14.53
CA LEU A 2 -16.54 0.19 -14.31
C LEU A 2 -15.13 0.66 -13.97
N GLY A 3 -14.42 1.22 -14.95
CA GLY A 3 -13.25 2.02 -14.65
C GLY A 3 -13.76 3.22 -13.87
N ASN A 4 -13.57 3.22 -12.56
CA ASN A 4 -13.75 4.43 -11.79
C ASN A 4 -12.61 5.35 -12.21
N ASP A 5 -12.90 6.28 -13.13
CA ASP A 5 -11.99 7.37 -13.43
C ASP A 5 -11.71 8.09 -12.10
N PRO A 6 -10.45 8.16 -11.63
CA PRO A 6 -10.09 8.81 -10.37
C PRO A 6 -10.38 10.33 -10.39
N VAL A 7 -10.87 10.85 -11.51
CA VAL A 7 -11.16 12.27 -11.75
C VAL A 7 -12.64 12.64 -11.50
N GLN A 8 -13.49 11.70 -11.07
CA GLN A 8 -14.90 11.98 -10.75
C GLN A 8 -15.01 12.94 -9.53
N GLY A 9 -14.92 14.24 -9.79
CA GLY A 9 -14.98 15.29 -8.78
C GLY A 9 -14.22 16.57 -9.15
N LEU A 10 -13.25 16.49 -10.07
CA LEU A 10 -12.51 17.65 -10.56
C LEU A 10 -12.97 18.01 -11.97
N SER A 11 -13.43 19.25 -12.17
CA SER A 11 -13.69 19.79 -13.51
C SER A 11 -12.36 20.22 -14.13
N LEU A 12 -11.66 19.26 -14.72
CA LEU A 12 -10.40 19.47 -15.44
C LEU A 12 -10.66 19.51 -16.94
N ASN A 13 -9.96 20.41 -17.65
CA ASN A 13 -9.96 20.36 -19.11
C ASN A 13 -9.13 19.16 -19.61
N PRO A 14 -9.24 18.75 -20.89
CA PRO A 14 -8.57 17.55 -21.39
C PRO A 14 -7.04 17.52 -21.18
N PHE A 15 -6.39 18.68 -21.27
CA PHE A 15 -4.95 18.78 -21.05
C PHE A 15 -4.58 18.65 -19.56
N GLU A 16 -5.34 19.27 -18.67
CA GLU A 16 -5.18 19.12 -17.20
C GLU A 16 -5.43 17.68 -16.76
N SER A 17 -6.47 17.04 -17.29
CA SER A 17 -6.77 15.63 -17.03
C SER A 17 -5.61 14.72 -17.45
N PHE A 18 -5.01 14.98 -18.62
CA PHE A 18 -3.84 14.25 -19.09
C PHE A 18 -2.65 14.42 -18.15
N LEU A 19 -2.28 15.66 -17.80
CA LEU A 19 -1.17 15.92 -16.89
C LEU A 19 -1.38 15.30 -15.51
N PHE A 20 -2.61 15.35 -15.00
CA PHE A 20 -2.98 14.74 -13.74
C PHE A 20 -2.86 13.21 -13.80
N ALA A 21 -3.41 12.57 -14.83
CA ALA A 21 -3.30 11.12 -15.03
C ALA A 21 -1.84 10.66 -15.15
N SER A 22 -1.02 11.34 -15.96
CA SER A 22 0.41 11.01 -16.09
C SER A 22 1.16 11.13 -14.77
N ARG A 23 0.79 12.10 -13.93
CA ARG A 23 1.38 12.25 -12.60
C ARG A 23 0.97 11.10 -11.67
N ILE A 24 -0.30 10.73 -11.65
CA ILE A 24 -0.79 9.59 -10.86
C ILE A 24 -0.07 8.31 -11.28
N GLU A 25 0.04 8.04 -12.58
CA GLU A 25 0.77 6.89 -13.10
C GLU A 25 2.24 6.88 -12.64
N ARG A 26 2.92 8.03 -12.70
CA ARG A 26 4.29 8.15 -12.19
C ARG A 26 4.37 7.83 -10.69
N THR A 27 3.48 8.40 -9.87
CA THR A 27 3.41 8.10 -8.43
C THR A 27 3.23 6.60 -8.18
N GLN A 28 2.36 5.94 -8.94
CA GLN A 28 2.16 4.49 -8.84
C GLN A 28 3.45 3.72 -9.15
N ASN A 29 4.13 4.07 -10.24
CA ASN A 29 5.35 3.39 -10.67
C ASN A 29 6.49 3.58 -9.67
N GLU A 30 6.72 4.80 -9.20
CA GLU A 30 7.74 5.11 -8.19
C GLU A 30 7.46 4.38 -6.87
N SER A 31 6.21 4.41 -6.40
CA SER A 31 5.80 3.72 -5.17
C SER A 31 5.93 2.21 -5.30
N LYS A 32 5.60 1.64 -6.47
CA LYS A 32 5.78 0.22 -6.75
C LYS A 32 7.26 -0.19 -6.64
N VAL A 33 8.15 0.60 -7.23
CA VAL A 33 9.61 0.36 -7.18
C VAL A 33 10.11 0.44 -5.74
N LYS A 34 9.77 1.50 -5.01
CA LYS A 34 10.17 1.71 -3.61
C LYS A 34 9.66 0.61 -2.68
N PHE A 35 8.39 0.22 -2.81
CA PHE A 35 7.84 -0.87 -2.00
C PHE A 35 8.55 -2.19 -2.30
N SER A 36 8.83 -2.47 -3.57
CA SER A 36 9.53 -3.68 -3.99
C SER A 36 10.96 -3.74 -3.48
N SER A 37 11.66 -2.61 -3.34
CA SER A 37 13.01 -2.59 -2.75
C SER A 37 13.00 -2.72 -1.24
N ASP A 38 12.00 -2.15 -0.57
CA ASP A 38 12.06 -1.94 0.88
C ASP A 38 11.40 -3.06 1.69
N ILE A 39 10.48 -3.81 1.08
CA ILE A 39 9.58 -4.75 1.78
C ILE A 39 9.57 -6.15 1.14
N LEU A 40 9.91 -6.28 -0.15
CA LEU A 40 9.95 -7.59 -0.83
C LEU A 40 11.34 -8.25 -0.75
N PRO A 41 11.42 -9.59 -0.81
CA PRO A 41 10.31 -10.53 -1.01
C PRO A 41 9.55 -10.86 0.28
N LEU A 42 8.20 -10.86 0.17
CA LEU A 42 7.30 -11.44 1.18
C LEU A 42 7.21 -12.97 1.09
N SER A 43 7.87 -13.57 0.08
CA SER A 43 7.89 -15.01 -0.14
C SER A 43 9.05 -15.65 0.63
N PRO A 44 8.84 -16.81 1.28
CA PRO A 44 9.91 -17.59 1.90
C PRO A 44 11.04 -17.95 0.91
N ALA A 45 12.22 -18.26 1.45
CA ALA A 45 13.29 -18.86 0.66
C ALA A 45 12.79 -20.18 0.02
N PRO A 46 13.19 -20.48 -1.24
CA PRO A 46 12.78 -21.70 -1.93
C PRO A 46 13.04 -22.95 -1.09
N GLY A 47 12.00 -23.74 -0.85
CA GLY A 47 12.09 -25.01 -0.11
C GLY A 47 11.79 -24.94 1.40
N SER A 48 11.50 -23.76 1.96
CA SER A 48 10.99 -23.65 3.34
C SER A 48 9.46 -23.65 3.38
N LYS A 49 8.86 -24.34 4.37
CA LYS A 49 7.43 -24.18 4.66
C LYS A 49 7.23 -22.75 5.19
N SER A 50 6.63 -21.88 4.38
CA SER A 50 6.32 -20.51 4.81
C SER A 50 5.33 -20.56 5.97
N ALA A 51 5.74 -20.07 7.14
CA ALA A 51 4.79 -19.70 8.17
C ALA A 51 3.80 -18.67 7.58
N PRO A 52 2.50 -18.74 7.90
CA PRO A 52 1.54 -17.74 7.46
C PRO A 52 2.03 -16.33 7.83
N LEU A 53 1.86 -15.38 6.91
CA LEU A 53 2.39 -14.03 7.04
C LEU A 53 1.30 -13.03 7.44
N ASP A 54 1.55 -12.29 8.52
CA ASP A 54 0.79 -11.10 8.89
C ASP A 54 1.55 -9.84 8.48
N VAL A 55 0.85 -8.89 7.84
CA VAL A 55 1.46 -7.64 7.40
C VAL A 55 0.68 -6.46 7.98
N ALA A 56 1.36 -5.59 8.72
CA ALA A 56 0.86 -4.28 9.15
C ALA A 56 1.63 -3.17 8.43
N LEU A 57 0.93 -2.40 7.61
CA LEU A 57 1.50 -1.25 6.89
C LEU A 57 0.95 0.05 7.45
N ILE A 58 1.85 0.98 7.74
CA ILE A 58 1.53 2.33 8.20
C ILE A 58 1.80 3.30 7.05
N PHE A 59 0.76 4.04 6.66
CA PHE A 59 0.82 5.13 5.70
C PHE A 59 0.79 6.45 6.47
N PRO A 60 1.93 7.16 6.59
CA PRO A 60 1.97 8.46 7.24
C PRO A 60 1.15 9.50 6.46
N GLY A 61 0.95 10.67 7.05
CA GLY A 61 0.37 11.80 6.33
C GLY A 61 1.32 12.37 5.27
N ALA A 62 0.91 13.44 4.59
CA ALA A 62 1.72 14.09 3.57
C ALA A 62 3.09 14.52 4.10
N GLY A 63 3.21 14.83 5.40
CA GLY A 63 4.48 15.17 6.04
C GLY A 63 5.56 14.08 5.96
N GLY A 64 5.17 12.83 5.74
CA GLY A 64 6.02 11.66 5.95
C GLY A 64 5.96 11.16 7.40
N PRO A 65 6.81 10.18 7.75
CA PRO A 65 6.91 9.67 9.11
C PRO A 65 7.24 10.78 10.12
N ASP A 66 6.60 10.72 11.27
CA ASP A 66 6.85 11.54 12.44
C ASP A 66 6.99 10.68 13.71
N ALA A 67 7.22 11.35 14.85
CA ALA A 67 7.40 10.67 16.13
C ALA A 67 6.20 9.78 16.53
N LEU A 68 4.98 10.11 16.11
CA LEU A 68 3.80 9.30 16.40
C LEU A 68 3.77 8.04 15.53
N THR A 69 4.13 8.15 14.25
CA THR A 69 4.25 6.95 13.40
C THR A 69 5.39 6.04 13.85
N ASP A 70 6.50 6.60 14.31
CA ASP A 70 7.63 5.83 14.87
C ASP A 70 7.23 5.08 16.14
N GLU A 71 6.49 5.74 17.03
CA GLU A 71 5.95 5.14 18.24
C GLU A 71 4.95 4.03 17.92
N LEU A 72 4.05 4.27 16.97
CA LEU A 72 3.08 3.29 16.50
C LEU A 72 3.77 2.05 15.92
N GLU A 73 4.75 2.22 15.03
CA GLU A 73 5.52 1.11 14.45
C GLU A 73 6.21 0.29 15.54
N ARG A 74 6.86 0.96 16.51
CA ARG A 74 7.54 0.31 17.62
C ARG A 74 6.58 -0.52 18.47
N ASN A 75 5.40 0.03 18.79
CA ASN A 75 4.38 -0.66 19.58
C ASN A 75 3.85 -1.89 18.84
N LEU A 76 3.56 -1.76 17.54
CA LEU A 76 3.10 -2.89 16.73
C LEU A 76 4.17 -3.99 16.62
N ARG A 77 5.45 -3.63 16.42
CA ARG A 77 6.56 -4.60 16.42
C ARG A 77 6.68 -5.35 17.75
N SER A 78 6.47 -4.67 18.88
CA SER A 78 6.54 -5.29 20.20
C SER A 78 5.47 -6.36 20.40
N VAL A 79 4.26 -6.13 19.87
CA VAL A 79 3.14 -7.08 19.94
C VAL A 79 3.34 -8.23 18.96
N ALA A 80 3.82 -7.93 17.75
CA ALA A 80 4.07 -8.92 16.70
C ALA A 80 5.14 -9.96 17.06
N SER A 81 6.08 -9.59 17.93
CA SER A 81 7.19 -10.49 18.35
C SER A 81 6.76 -11.58 19.35
N GLY A 82 5.49 -11.60 19.79
CA GLY A 82 4.99 -12.53 20.80
C GLY A 82 4.56 -13.91 20.31
N ASP A 83 4.39 -14.11 19.01
CA ASP A 83 3.92 -15.37 18.40
C ASP A 83 4.99 -15.93 17.44
N SER A 84 5.59 -17.06 17.81
CA SER A 84 6.68 -17.68 17.03
C SER A 84 6.21 -18.43 15.79
N ASP A 85 4.92 -18.74 15.69
CA ASP A 85 4.38 -19.58 14.62
C ASP A 85 3.91 -18.77 13.40
N VAL A 86 3.98 -17.43 13.50
CA VAL A 86 3.50 -16.48 12.48
C VAL A 86 4.60 -15.50 12.15
N SER A 87 4.94 -15.38 10.87
CA SER A 87 5.83 -14.30 10.43
C SER A 87 5.05 -12.99 10.43
N SER A 88 5.56 -11.95 11.06
CA SER A 88 4.90 -10.64 11.11
C SER A 88 5.80 -9.54 10.57
N ILE A 89 5.28 -8.77 9.62
CA ILE A 89 5.95 -7.58 9.07
C ILE A 89 5.17 -6.36 9.52
N VAL A 90 5.82 -5.49 10.26
CA VAL A 90 5.31 -4.15 10.57
C VAL A 90 6.21 -3.16 9.85
N LYS A 91 5.65 -2.23 9.06
CA LYS A 91 6.46 -1.26 8.33
C LYS A 91 5.70 0.03 8.05
N THR A 92 6.37 1.15 8.28
CA THR A 92 5.95 2.46 7.75
C THR A 92 6.42 2.62 6.31
N PHE A 93 5.50 2.96 5.41
CA PHE A 93 5.80 3.26 4.02
C PHE A 93 5.88 4.78 3.82
N ASP A 94 7.08 5.33 3.79
CA ASP A 94 7.27 6.76 3.54
C ASP A 94 7.04 7.11 2.06
N TRP A 95 5.95 7.81 1.80
CA TRP A 95 5.56 8.31 0.46
C TRP A 95 5.66 9.84 0.36
N SER A 96 6.36 10.50 1.30
CA SER A 96 6.46 11.96 1.35
C SER A 96 7.13 12.56 0.11
N GLU A 97 7.97 11.82 -0.60
CA GLU A 97 8.58 12.23 -1.86
C GLU A 97 7.58 12.24 -3.03
N ASN A 98 6.54 11.42 -2.96
CA ASN A 98 5.50 11.31 -3.96
C ASN A 98 4.30 12.23 -3.69
N ARG A 99 4.36 13.00 -2.60
CA ARG A 99 3.32 14.00 -2.31
C ARG A 99 3.42 15.12 -3.33
N GLY A 100 2.32 15.46 -4.00
CA GLY A 100 2.24 16.77 -4.63
C GLY A 100 1.79 17.83 -3.65
N SER A 101 0.90 18.71 -4.13
CA SER A 101 0.31 19.73 -3.27
C SER A 101 -0.70 19.14 -2.29
N VAL A 102 -1.03 19.90 -1.25
CA VAL A 102 -2.08 19.56 -0.27
C VAL A 102 -3.39 19.16 -0.93
N LEU A 103 -3.75 19.82 -2.05
CA LEU A 103 -4.98 19.53 -2.80
C LEU A 103 -4.94 18.17 -3.52
N THR A 104 -3.75 17.70 -3.88
CA THR A 104 -3.58 16.45 -4.63
C THR A 104 -3.13 15.27 -3.78
N ALA A 105 -2.76 15.51 -2.52
CA ALA A 105 -2.20 14.50 -1.62
C ALA A 105 -3.14 13.30 -1.39
N ALA A 106 -4.46 13.52 -1.42
CA ALA A 106 -5.43 12.42 -1.32
C ALA A 106 -5.32 11.46 -2.52
N PHE A 107 -5.27 12.00 -3.74
CA PHE A 107 -5.15 11.21 -4.96
C PHE A 107 -3.78 10.53 -5.08
N ASP A 108 -2.70 11.21 -4.66
CA ASP A 108 -1.38 10.58 -4.58
C ASP A 108 -1.40 9.43 -3.55
N GLY A 109 -2.09 9.62 -2.42
CA GLY A 109 -2.30 8.58 -1.42
C GLY A 109 -3.00 7.36 -2.01
N GLU A 110 -4.11 7.56 -2.74
CA GLU A 110 -4.79 6.46 -3.44
C GLU A 110 -3.85 5.73 -4.42
N ALA A 111 -3.10 6.49 -5.22
CA ALA A 111 -2.12 5.95 -6.14
C ALA A 111 -1.05 5.08 -5.44
N VAL A 112 -0.52 5.56 -4.31
CA VAL A 112 0.39 4.81 -3.44
C VAL A 112 -0.26 3.52 -2.94
N GLY A 113 -1.47 3.60 -2.40
CA GLY A 113 -2.20 2.45 -1.86
C GLY A 113 -2.46 1.37 -2.90
N GLU A 114 -2.87 1.75 -4.12
CA GLU A 114 -3.07 0.83 -5.23
C GLU A 114 -1.75 0.15 -5.65
N ALA A 115 -0.66 0.91 -5.76
CA ALA A 115 0.65 0.39 -6.12
C ALA A 115 1.16 -0.63 -5.09
N VAL A 116 1.07 -0.31 -3.80
CA VAL A 116 1.46 -1.21 -2.70
C VAL A 116 0.62 -2.49 -2.72
N ALA A 117 -0.71 -2.38 -2.87
CA ALA A 117 -1.60 -3.55 -2.97
C ALA A 117 -1.20 -4.47 -4.13
N LYS A 118 -0.93 -3.91 -5.32
CA LYS A 118 -0.49 -4.67 -6.50
C LYS A 118 0.83 -5.38 -6.22
N SER A 119 1.82 -4.72 -5.62
CA SER A 119 3.11 -5.32 -5.29
C SER A 119 2.98 -6.50 -4.32
N ILE A 120 2.15 -6.36 -3.27
CA ILE A 120 1.88 -7.45 -2.32
C ILE A 120 1.27 -8.64 -3.06
N LEU A 121 0.20 -8.42 -3.83
CA LEU A 121 -0.48 -9.48 -4.58
C LEU A 121 0.41 -10.15 -5.63
N GLU A 122 1.34 -9.41 -6.24
CA GLU A 122 2.36 -9.94 -7.15
C GLU A 122 3.34 -10.84 -6.39
N SER A 123 3.88 -10.39 -5.27
CA SER A 123 4.86 -11.16 -4.47
C SER A 123 4.30 -12.46 -3.90
N LEU A 124 2.98 -12.51 -3.63
CA LEU A 124 2.32 -13.73 -3.13
C LEU A 124 2.10 -14.78 -4.22
N LYS A 125 2.22 -14.43 -5.52
CA LYS A 125 2.16 -15.43 -6.60
C LYS A 125 3.30 -16.43 -6.52
N ASP A 126 4.41 -16.06 -5.89
CA ASP A 126 5.62 -16.88 -5.78
C ASP A 126 5.59 -17.84 -4.58
N GLY A 127 4.39 -18.19 -4.08
CA GLY A 127 4.20 -19.23 -3.06
C GLY A 127 4.11 -18.76 -1.61
N GLY A 128 4.06 -17.44 -1.36
CA GLY A 128 3.80 -16.89 -0.03
C GLY A 128 2.32 -16.98 0.35
N GLU A 129 2.02 -17.29 1.61
CA GLU A 129 0.65 -17.29 2.15
C GLU A 129 0.44 -16.09 3.08
N LEU A 130 -0.34 -15.11 2.61
CA LEU A 130 -0.77 -13.98 3.42
C LEU A 130 -1.96 -14.40 4.28
N ARG A 131 -1.78 -14.42 5.60
CA ARG A 131 -2.84 -14.70 6.58
C ARG A 131 -3.71 -13.49 6.81
N SER A 132 -3.09 -12.35 7.12
CA SER A 132 -3.79 -11.10 7.37
C SER A 132 -3.00 -9.90 6.90
N ILE A 133 -3.73 -8.85 6.53
CA ILE A 133 -3.16 -7.54 6.25
C ILE A 133 -3.91 -6.47 7.01
N HIS A 134 -3.18 -5.61 7.68
CA HIS A 134 -3.68 -4.47 8.42
C HIS A 134 -3.10 -3.19 7.81
N SER A 135 -4.00 -2.29 7.41
CA SER A 135 -3.66 -1.05 6.72
C SER A 135 -3.99 0.13 7.62
N ILE A 136 -2.99 0.88 8.05
CA ILE A 136 -3.17 2.01 8.97
C ILE A 136 -2.81 3.28 8.23
N GLY A 137 -3.75 4.22 8.13
CA GLY A 137 -3.49 5.52 7.53
C GLY A 137 -3.58 6.64 8.55
N VAL A 138 -2.56 7.49 8.61
CA VAL A 138 -2.52 8.68 9.46
C VAL A 138 -2.80 9.91 8.60
N SER A 139 -3.81 10.71 8.97
CA SER A 139 -4.24 11.89 8.20
C SER A 139 -4.54 11.52 6.73
N VAL A 140 -3.96 12.21 5.75
CA VAL A 140 -4.10 11.89 4.32
C VAL A 140 -3.56 10.50 3.93
N GLY A 141 -2.74 9.87 4.78
CA GLY A 141 -2.37 8.46 4.60
C GLY A 141 -3.57 7.50 4.68
N ALA A 142 -4.72 7.94 5.23
CA ALA A 142 -5.96 7.18 5.21
C ALA A 142 -6.47 6.86 3.79
N PHE A 143 -6.21 7.73 2.82
CA PHE A 143 -6.57 7.48 1.42
C PHE A 143 -5.76 6.31 0.84
N ALA A 144 -4.44 6.27 1.10
CA ALA A 144 -3.59 5.14 0.73
C ALA A 144 -4.03 3.85 1.42
N ALA A 145 -4.31 3.93 2.72
CA ALA A 145 -4.69 2.76 3.49
C ALA A 145 -6.02 2.14 2.99
N ASN A 146 -7.01 3.00 2.72
CA ASN A 146 -8.31 2.61 2.20
C ASN A 146 -8.20 2.04 0.77
N GLU A 147 -7.43 2.69 -0.10
CA GLU A 147 -7.27 2.24 -1.48
C GLU A 147 -6.55 0.89 -1.58
N MET A 148 -5.54 0.68 -0.72
CA MET A 148 -4.85 -0.61 -0.63
C MET A 148 -5.83 -1.73 -0.22
N ALA A 149 -6.62 -1.49 0.84
CA ALA A 149 -7.61 -2.47 1.30
C ALA A 149 -8.67 -2.77 0.22
N ARG A 150 -9.17 -1.73 -0.45
CA ARG A 150 -10.14 -1.85 -1.56
C ARG A 150 -9.57 -2.68 -2.71
N THR A 151 -8.34 -2.39 -3.13
CA THR A 151 -7.67 -3.09 -4.24
C THR A 151 -7.48 -4.58 -3.90
N ILE A 152 -7.01 -4.91 -2.70
CA ILE A 152 -6.83 -6.30 -2.26
C ILE A 152 -8.18 -7.03 -2.21
N TYR A 153 -9.20 -6.40 -1.64
CA TYR A 153 -10.54 -6.98 -1.55
C TYR A 153 -11.13 -7.29 -2.94
N GLN A 154 -11.06 -6.35 -3.87
CA GLN A 154 -11.59 -6.55 -5.23
C GLN A 154 -10.87 -7.72 -5.93
N ARG A 155 -9.54 -7.75 -5.89
CA ARG A 155 -8.72 -8.78 -6.56
C ARG A 155 -8.89 -10.17 -5.95
N THR A 156 -9.05 -10.26 -4.63
CA THR A 156 -9.31 -11.54 -3.96
C THR A 156 -10.72 -12.05 -4.21
N ARG A 157 -11.70 -11.15 -4.33
CA ARG A 157 -13.08 -11.51 -4.72
C ARG A 157 -13.14 -12.05 -6.15
N ASP A 158 -12.51 -11.37 -7.10
CA ASP A 158 -12.55 -11.76 -8.52
C ASP A 158 -11.91 -13.14 -8.77
N ARG A 159 -10.89 -13.52 -7.99
CA ARG A 159 -10.29 -14.87 -8.03
C ARG A 159 -11.23 -15.99 -7.60
N LYS A 160 -12.20 -15.73 -6.72
CA LYS A 160 -13.15 -16.75 -6.25
C LYS A 160 -14.29 -16.99 -7.25
N SER A 161 -14.48 -16.09 -8.21
CA SER A 161 -15.54 -16.19 -9.23
C SER A 161 -15.14 -16.88 -10.53
N THR A 162 -13.86 -17.21 -10.69
CA THR A 162 -13.30 -17.96 -11.82
C THR A 162 -13.01 -19.40 -11.42
#